data_AF-A0A7X9J284-F1
#
_entry.id   AF-A0A7X9J284-F1
#
_cell.length_a   1.000
_cell.length_b   1.000
_cell.length_c   1.000
_cell.angle_alpha   90.00
_cell.angle_beta   90.00
_cell.angle_gamma   90.00
#
_symmetry.space_group_name_H-M   'P 1'
#
loop_
_entity.id
_entity.type
_entity.pdbx_description
1 polymer ?
#
loop_
_entity_poly.entity_id
_entity_poly.type
_entity_poly.pdbx_seq_one_letter_code
_entity_poly.pdbx_strand_id
1 'polypeptide(L)'
;MRSTQTKGLAILGSTGSIGVQTLDVVDRFPDRLRVVALAAETSIDALAGQWERYRPAIASLMDSAATDALRSRIPRDVIRSGMEGLLEAATHPDVDVVVVSVRGAIGLLPTLAALKAGKTVALASKEVLVAGGDVVMRASR
;
A
#
# COMPACT_ATOMS: atom_id res chain seq x y z
N MET A 1 16.35 23.48 4.00
CA MET A 1 16.73 22.47 2.98
C MET A 1 16.06 21.15 3.34
N ARG A 2 14.94 20.78 2.71
CA ARG A 2 14.43 19.40 2.82
C ARG A 2 15.22 18.56 1.82
N SER A 3 15.90 17.54 2.34
CA SER A 3 16.70 16.56 1.60
C SER A 3 16.01 16.11 0.30
N THR A 4 16.77 16.04 -0.78
CA THR A 4 16.43 15.46 -2.09
C THR A 4 16.31 13.93 -1.99
N GLN A 5 15.56 13.42 -1.03
CA GLN A 5 15.39 11.98 -0.84
C GLN A 5 14.10 11.53 -1.52
N THR A 6 14.22 10.52 -2.39
CA THR A 6 13.10 9.83 -3.02
C THR A 6 12.18 9.27 -1.96
N LYS A 7 10.90 9.66 -1.98
CA LYS A 7 9.91 9.18 -1.01
C LYS A 7 9.46 7.77 -1.34
N GLY A 8 9.40 6.90 -0.35
CA GLY A 8 8.87 5.56 -0.45
C GLY A 8 7.35 5.52 -0.28
N LEU A 9 6.66 4.83 -1.19
CA LEU A 9 5.22 4.68 -1.17
C LEU A 9 4.80 3.24 -0.83
N ALA A 10 3.80 3.13 0.04
CA ALA A 10 2.95 1.94 0.13
C ALA A 10 1.61 2.25 -0.55
N ILE A 11 1.18 1.41 -1.48
CA ILE A 11 -0.09 1.59 -2.19
C ILE A 11 -1.03 0.44 -1.82
N LEU A 12 -1.96 0.71 -0.90
CA LEU A 12 -2.99 -0.24 -0.49
C LEU A 12 -4.16 -0.13 -1.47
N GLY A 13 -4.43 -1.19 -2.23
CA GLY A 13 -5.36 -1.18 -3.37
C GLY A 13 -4.68 -0.87 -4.69
N SER A 14 -3.42 -1.30 -4.89
CA SER A 14 -2.59 -0.94 -6.05
C SER A 14 -3.17 -1.36 -7.41
N THR A 15 -4.01 -2.38 -7.45
CA THR A 15 -4.64 -2.89 -8.68
C THR A 15 -5.98 -2.23 -8.99
N GLY A 16 -6.49 -1.39 -8.08
CA GLY A 16 -7.68 -0.56 -8.32
C GLY A 16 -7.35 0.71 -9.12
N SER A 17 -8.38 1.45 -9.53
CA SER A 17 -8.22 2.66 -10.35
C SER A 17 -7.28 3.70 -9.73
N ILE A 18 -7.47 4.06 -8.46
CA ILE A 18 -6.60 5.03 -7.76
C ILE A 18 -5.18 4.47 -7.60
N GLY A 19 -5.04 3.17 -7.31
CA GLY A 19 -3.74 2.52 -7.20
C GLY A 19 -2.93 2.59 -8.50
N VAL A 20 -3.57 2.24 -9.62
CA VAL A 20 -2.96 2.34 -10.96
C VAL A 20 -2.61 3.79 -11.30
N GLN A 21 -3.52 4.74 -11.06
CA GLN A 21 -3.24 6.16 -11.26
C GLN A 21 -2.09 6.68 -10.38
N THR A 22 -1.95 6.14 -9.16
CA THR A 22 -0.82 6.47 -8.28
C THR A 22 0.48 5.95 -8.88
N LEU A 23 0.49 4.74 -9.45
CA LEU A 23 1.65 4.18 -10.15
C LEU A 23 2.02 5.01 -11.39
N ASP A 24 1.05 5.51 -12.14
CA ASP A 24 1.29 6.44 -13.26
C ASP A 24 1.99 7.73 -12.79
N VAL A 25 1.70 8.21 -11.59
CA VAL A 25 2.39 9.36 -10.98
C VAL A 25 3.81 8.97 -10.58
N VAL A 26 4.02 7.79 -9.99
CA VAL A 26 5.38 7.29 -9.68
C VAL A 26 6.23 7.25 -10.95
N ASP A 27 5.69 6.77 -12.07
CA ASP A 27 6.38 6.70 -13.35
C ASP A 27 6.79 8.07 -13.91
N ARG A 28 6.01 9.11 -13.61
CA ARG A 28 6.30 10.49 -14.05
C ARG A 28 7.33 11.19 -13.17
N PHE A 29 7.60 10.68 -11.97
CA PHE A 29 8.51 11.29 -11.00
C PHE A 29 9.45 10.27 -10.35
N PRO A 30 10.22 9.47 -11.12
CA PRO A 30 11.07 8.42 -10.58
C PRO A 30 12.18 8.95 -9.65
N ASP A 31 12.64 10.18 -9.87
CA ASP A 31 13.65 10.82 -9.00
C ASP A 31 13.07 11.26 -7.65
N ARG A 32 11.74 11.23 -7.48
CA ARG A 32 11.05 11.75 -6.28
C ARG A 32 10.23 10.69 -5.56
N LEU A 33 9.79 9.65 -6.26
CA LEU A 33 8.89 8.63 -5.75
C LEU A 33 9.43 7.24 -6.11
N ARG A 34 9.34 6.31 -5.16
CA ARG A 34 9.59 4.88 -5.39
C ARG A 34 8.51 4.04 -4.73
N VAL A 35 8.20 2.88 -5.30
CA VAL A 35 7.28 1.93 -4.70
C VAL A 35 8.04 1.04 -3.73
N VAL A 36 7.56 0.95 -2.49
CA VAL A 36 8.14 0.09 -1.45
C VAL A 36 7.23 -1.08 -1.14
N ALA A 37 5.92 -0.86 -1.14
CA ALA A 37 4.94 -1.91 -0.89
C ALA A 37 3.70 -1.75 -1.76
N LEU A 38 3.18 -2.87 -2.25
CA LEU A 38 1.93 -2.96 -2.99
C LEU A 38 1.00 -3.94 -2.28
N ALA A 39 -0.27 -3.58 -2.15
CA ALA A 39 -1.29 -4.51 -1.65
C ALA A 39 -2.54 -4.48 -2.53
N ALA A 40 -3.17 -5.64 -2.69
CA ALA A 40 -4.44 -5.79 -3.42
C ALA A 40 -5.33 -6.85 -2.75
N GLU A 41 -6.54 -7.03 -3.27
CA GLU A 41 -7.50 -8.00 -2.73
C GLU A 41 -7.22 -9.41 -3.29
N THR A 42 -7.40 -9.60 -4.60
CA THR A 42 -7.31 -10.91 -5.29
C THR A 42 -6.59 -10.87 -6.64
N SER A 43 -6.19 -9.69 -7.14
CA SER A 43 -5.73 -9.53 -8.53
C SER A 43 -4.27 -9.98 -8.74
N ILE A 44 -4.06 -11.29 -8.90
CA ILE A 44 -2.74 -11.93 -9.03
C ILE A 44 -1.93 -11.37 -10.21
N ASP A 45 -2.46 -11.41 -11.43
CA ASP A 45 -1.70 -11.02 -12.63
C ASP A 45 -1.30 -9.55 -12.60
N ALA A 46 -2.22 -8.68 -12.19
CA ALA A 46 -1.96 -7.25 -12.05
C ALA A 46 -0.88 -6.98 -11.00
N LEU A 47 -0.98 -7.60 -9.82
CA LEU A 47 0.01 -7.41 -8.76
C LEU A 47 1.38 -7.99 -9.14
N ALA A 48 1.43 -9.14 -9.80
CA ALA A 48 2.67 -9.72 -10.32
C ALA A 48 3.34 -8.81 -11.36
N GLY A 49 2.57 -8.25 -12.30
CA GLY A 49 3.08 -7.30 -13.29
C GLY A 49 3.59 -6.00 -12.67
N GLN A 50 2.88 -5.48 -11.66
CA GLN A 50 3.35 -4.32 -10.89
C GLN A 50 4.62 -4.65 -10.12
N TRP A 51 4.70 -5.82 -9.49
CA TRP A 51 5.91 -6.25 -8.79
C TRP A 51 7.10 -6.34 -9.74
N GLU A 52 6.92 -6.93 -10.92
CA GLU A 52 8.00 -7.08 -11.91
C GLU A 52 8.57 -5.71 -12.33
N ARG A 53 7.68 -4.73 -12.50
CA ARG A 53 8.02 -3.36 -12.91
C ARG A 53 8.72 -2.55 -11.83
N TYR A 54 8.21 -2.61 -10.59
CA TYR A 54 8.64 -1.71 -9.52
C TYR A 54 9.54 -2.35 -8.47
N ARG A 55 9.62 -3.70 -8.47
CA ARG A 55 10.38 -4.52 -7.53
C ARG A 55 10.23 -4.06 -6.05
N PRO A 56 9.00 -3.87 -5.55
CA PRO A 56 8.79 -3.46 -4.17
C PRO A 56 9.24 -4.56 -3.20
N ALA A 57 9.57 -4.15 -1.98
CA ALA A 57 9.96 -5.05 -0.89
C ALA A 57 8.78 -5.92 -0.41
N ILE A 58 7.54 -5.43 -0.57
CA ILE A 58 6.33 -6.16 -0.20
C ILE A 58 5.32 -6.19 -1.35
N ALA A 59 4.78 -7.37 -1.64
CA ALA A 59 3.59 -7.58 -2.43
C ALA A 59 2.57 -8.39 -1.61
N SER A 60 1.44 -7.79 -1.25
CA SER A 60 0.44 -8.40 -0.37
C SER A 60 -0.90 -8.61 -1.07
N LEU A 61 -1.52 -9.77 -0.85
CA LEU A 61 -2.91 -10.02 -1.20
C LEU A 61 -3.73 -10.29 0.07
N MET A 62 -4.94 -9.75 0.13
CA MET A 62 -5.86 -10.01 1.24
C MET A 62 -6.38 -11.45 1.22
N ASP A 63 -6.64 -12.00 0.04
CA ASP A 63 -7.13 -13.36 -0.13
C ASP A 63 -5.98 -14.38 -0.06
N SER A 64 -6.13 -15.40 0.78
CA SER A 64 -5.09 -16.40 1.01
C SER A 64 -4.87 -17.32 -0.20
N ALA A 65 -5.94 -17.70 -0.91
CA ALA A 65 -5.82 -18.57 -2.07
C ALA A 65 -5.12 -17.85 -3.23
N ALA A 66 -5.45 -16.57 -3.45
CA ALA A 66 -4.76 -15.72 -4.40
C ALA A 66 -3.29 -15.48 -4.00
N THR A 67 -3.01 -15.32 -2.70
CA THR A 67 -1.63 -15.23 -2.19
C THR A 67 -0.83 -16.49 -2.51
N ASP A 68 -1.41 -17.68 -2.32
CA ASP A 68 -0.74 -18.93 -2.65
C ASP A 68 -0.45 -19.07 -4.14
N ALA A 69 -1.38 -18.66 -5.00
CA ALA A 69 -1.16 -18.64 -6.44
C ALA A 69 -0.06 -17.64 -6.85
N LEU A 70 0.03 -16.48 -6.19
CA LEU A 70 1.04 -15.46 -6.46
C LEU A 70 2.47 -15.96 -6.20
N ARG A 71 2.66 -16.92 -5.28
CA ARG A 71 3.96 -17.56 -4.97
C ARG A 71 4.60 -18.31 -6.14
N SER A 72 3.84 -18.56 -7.21
CA SER A 72 4.35 -19.14 -8.46
C SER A 72 4.81 -18.09 -9.48
N ARG A 73 4.54 -16.80 -9.22
CA ARG A 73 4.75 -15.70 -10.17
C ARG A 73 5.86 -14.74 -9.77
N ILE A 74 6.08 -14.57 -8.46
CA ILE A 74 7.12 -13.68 -7.91
C ILE A 74 7.83 -14.37 -6.72
N PRO A 75 9.00 -13.88 -6.27
CA PRO A 75 9.72 -14.41 -5.12
C PRO A 75 8.85 -14.52 -3.87
N ARG A 76 9.04 -15.58 -3.07
CA ARG A 76 8.18 -15.88 -1.92
C ARG A 76 8.45 -14.99 -0.71
N ASP A 77 9.67 -14.50 -0.59
CA ASP A 77 10.18 -13.69 0.52
C ASP A 77 9.57 -12.28 0.57
N VAL A 78 9.10 -11.76 -0.57
CA VAL A 78 8.41 -10.46 -0.66
C VAL A 78 6.89 -10.58 -0.52
N ILE A 79 6.34 -11.79 -0.53
CA ILE A 79 4.89 -12.01 -0.49
C ILE A 79 4.38 -11.96 0.95
N ARG A 80 3.25 -11.28 1.17
CA ARG A 80 2.50 -11.29 2.43
C ARG A 80 1.02 -11.59 2.20
N SER A 81 0.34 -12.08 3.23
CA SER A 81 -1.07 -12.49 3.16
C SER A 81 -1.93 -11.74 4.16
N GLY A 82 -3.18 -11.47 3.77
CA GLY A 82 -4.22 -10.98 4.67
C GLY A 82 -3.94 -9.62 5.30
N MET A 83 -4.61 -9.36 6.43
CA MET A 83 -4.51 -8.10 7.16
C MET A 83 -3.09 -7.83 7.66
N GLU A 84 -2.36 -8.86 8.07
CA GLU A 84 -0.96 -8.73 8.51
C GLU A 84 -0.07 -8.17 7.40
N GLY A 85 -0.25 -8.64 6.16
CA GLY A 85 0.47 -8.10 5.01
C GLY A 85 0.13 -6.66 4.69
N LEU A 86 -1.14 -6.25 4.84
CA LEU A 86 -1.55 -4.85 4.70
C LEU A 86 -0.94 -3.96 5.79
N LEU A 87 -0.89 -4.44 7.04
CA LEU A 87 -0.27 -3.73 8.15
C LEU A 87 1.23 -3.57 7.91
N GLU A 88 1.93 -4.65 7.55
CA GLU A 88 3.36 -4.62 7.27
C GLU A 88 3.68 -3.67 6.10
N ALA A 89 2.91 -3.74 5.01
CA ALA A 89 3.02 -2.82 3.88
C ALA A 89 2.84 -1.35 4.33
N ALA A 90 1.82 -1.08 5.15
CA ALA A 90 1.53 0.26 5.65
C ALA A 90 2.60 0.77 6.62
N THR A 91 3.25 -0.11 7.38
CA THR A 91 4.21 0.28 8.43
C THR A 91 5.68 0.10 8.06
N HIS A 92 5.99 -0.44 6.88
CA HIS A 92 7.37 -0.76 6.47
C HIS A 92 8.33 0.44 6.67
N PRO A 93 9.54 0.25 7.21
CA PRO A 93 10.44 1.36 7.58
C PRO A 93 10.72 2.35 6.46
N ASP A 94 10.88 1.84 5.23
CA ASP A 94 11.17 2.63 4.03
C ASP A 94 9.97 3.39 3.44
N VAL A 95 8.77 3.24 4.01
CA VAL A 95 7.56 3.92 3.53
C VAL A 95 7.41 5.27 4.21
N ASP A 96 7.36 6.34 3.44
CA ASP A 96 7.05 7.69 3.91
C ASP A 96 5.57 8.03 3.77
N VAL A 97 4.95 7.55 2.69
CA VAL A 97 3.57 7.86 2.31
C VAL A 97 2.78 6.57 2.07
N VAL A 98 1.64 6.44 2.72
CA VAL A 98 0.69 5.34 2.53
C VAL A 98 -0.52 5.86 1.75
N VAL A 99 -0.72 5.36 0.54
CA VAL A 99 -1.91 5.62 -0.26
C VAL A 99 -2.94 4.55 0.04
N VAL A 100 -4.06 4.94 0.63
CA VAL A 100 -5.13 4.03 1.05
C VAL A 100 -6.29 4.15 0.07
N SER A 101 -6.36 3.17 -0.84
CA SER A 101 -7.36 3.08 -1.91
C SER A 101 -8.12 1.75 -1.93
N VAL A 102 -8.03 0.98 -0.84
CA VAL A 102 -8.85 -0.22 -0.63
C VAL A 102 -10.31 0.14 -0.40
N ARG A 103 -11.22 -0.78 -0.75
CA ARG A 103 -12.66 -0.60 -0.56
C ARG A 103 -13.09 -0.95 0.88
N GLY A 104 -14.15 -0.28 1.33
CA GLY A 104 -14.77 -0.56 2.63
C GLY A 104 -13.89 -0.22 3.83
N ALA A 105 -14.21 -0.81 4.98
CA ALA A 105 -13.54 -0.51 6.25
C ALA A 105 -12.18 -1.21 6.42
N ILE A 106 -11.76 -2.06 5.47
CA ILE A 106 -10.49 -2.81 5.53
C ILE A 106 -9.29 -1.86 5.67
N GLY A 107 -9.39 -0.66 5.11
CA GLY A 107 -8.35 0.38 5.19
C GLY A 107 -8.17 1.02 6.57
N LEU A 108 -9.10 0.82 7.51
CA LEU A 108 -9.07 1.52 8.81
C LEU A 108 -7.87 1.11 9.66
N LEU A 109 -7.68 -0.19 9.88
CA LEU A 109 -6.56 -0.71 10.68
C LEU A 109 -5.18 -0.29 10.12
N PRO A 110 -4.88 -0.50 8.82
CA PRO A 110 -3.61 -0.04 8.25
C PRO A 110 -3.47 1.48 8.23
N THR A 111 -4.56 2.24 8.11
CA THR A 111 -4.52 3.71 8.27
C THR A 111 -4.05 4.10 9.66
N LEU A 112 -4.66 3.54 10.71
CA LEU A 112 -4.30 3.82 12.09
C LEU A 112 -2.86 3.39 12.41
N ALA A 113 -2.44 2.23 11.89
CA ALA A 113 -1.08 1.74 12.04
C ALA A 113 -0.05 2.65 11.37
N ALA A 114 -0.33 3.12 10.14
CA ALA A 114 0.53 4.05 9.42
C ALA A 114 0.66 5.39 10.16
N LEU A 115 -0.46 5.96 10.64
CA LEU A 115 -0.46 7.19 11.44
C LEU A 115 0.34 7.03 12.73
N LYS A 116 0.14 5.93 13.47
CA LYS A 116 0.90 5.61 14.68
C LYS A 116 2.40 5.46 14.40
N ALA A 117 2.76 4.97 13.21
CA ALA A 117 4.14 4.86 12.76
C ALA A 117 4.72 6.19 12.23
N GLY A 118 4.00 7.31 12.35
CA GLY A 118 4.44 8.64 11.94
C GLY A 118 4.45 8.88 10.43
N LYS A 119 3.74 8.04 9.66
CA LYS A 119 3.72 8.12 8.20
C LYS A 119 2.67 9.10 7.70
N THR A 120 2.90 9.67 6.53
CA THR A 120 1.88 10.47 5.84
C THR A 120 0.84 9.53 5.23
N VAL A 121 -0.45 9.75 5.49
CA VAL A 121 -1.52 8.96 4.87
C VAL A 121 -2.28 9.78 3.84
N ALA A 122 -2.36 9.27 2.62
CA ALA A 122 -3.21 9.78 1.54
C ALA A 122 -4.45 8.89 1.42
N LEU A 123 -5.55 9.34 2.02
CA LEU A 123 -6.84 8.62 2.02
C LEU A 123 -7.62 8.93 0.72
N ALA A 124 -7.93 7.90 -0.05
CA ALA A 124 -8.80 7.99 -1.22
C ALA A 124 -10.20 7.38 -0.99
N SER A 125 -10.35 6.53 0.03
CA SER A 125 -11.64 5.95 0.42
C SER A 125 -12.32 6.79 1.49
N LYS A 126 -13.57 7.21 1.21
CA LYS A 126 -14.42 7.90 2.18
C LYS A 126 -14.89 6.97 3.30
N GLU A 127 -15.00 5.68 3.01
CA GLU A 127 -15.53 4.65 3.92
C GLU A 127 -14.69 4.53 5.19
N VAL A 128 -13.36 4.73 5.10
CA VAL A 128 -12.46 4.77 6.26
C VAL A 128 -12.84 5.90 7.23
N LEU A 129 -13.14 7.09 6.70
CA LEU A 129 -13.57 8.22 7.52
C LEU A 129 -15.00 8.06 8.03
N VAL A 130 -15.89 7.41 7.28
CA VAL A 130 -17.25 7.13 7.75
C VAL A 130 -17.24 6.09 8.88
N ALA A 131 -16.42 5.05 8.76
CA ALA A 131 -16.38 3.95 9.74
C ALA A 131 -15.67 4.32 11.05
N GLY A 132 -14.68 5.22 10.99
CA GLY A 132 -13.83 5.52 12.15
C GLY A 132 -13.18 6.90 12.12
N GLY A 133 -13.80 7.88 11.46
CA GLY A 133 -13.23 9.20 11.20
C GLY A 133 -12.69 9.89 12.45
N ASP A 134 -13.44 9.86 13.55
CA ASP A 134 -12.98 10.47 14.81
C ASP A 134 -11.69 9.85 15.35
N VAL A 135 -11.53 8.53 15.20
CA VAL A 135 -10.33 7.81 15.63
C VAL A 135 -9.15 8.16 14.71
N VAL A 136 -9.39 8.18 13.39
CA VAL A 136 -8.38 8.56 12.39
C VAL A 136 -7.91 9.99 12.60
N MET A 137 -8.84 10.94 12.80
CA MET A 137 -8.54 12.35 13.00
C MET A 137 -7.83 12.62 14.34
N ARG A 138 -8.05 11.79 15.37
CA ARG A 138 -7.25 11.85 16.61
C ARG A 138 -5.85 11.29 16.41
N ALA A 139 -5.70 10.22 15.65
CA ALA A 139 -4.42 9.58 15.37
C ALA A 139 -3.53 10.40 14.42
N SER A 140 -4.09 11.36 13.67
CA SER A 140 -3.37 12.20 12.71
C SER A 140 -2.84 13.53 13.29
N ARG A 141 -3.05 13.78 14.58
CA ARG A 141 -2.57 14.99 15.29
C ARG A 141 -1.22 14.72 15.93
#